data_AF-A0A7W5ML69-F1
#
_entry.id   AF-A0A7W5ML69-F1
#
_cell.length_a   1.000
_cell.length_b   1.000
_cell.length_c   1.000
_cell.angle_alpha   90.00
_cell.angle_beta   90.00
_cell.angle_gamma   90.00
#
_symmetry.space_group_name_H-M   'P 1'
#
loop_
_entity.id
_entity.type
_entity.pdbx_description
1 polymer ?
#
loop_
_entity_poly.entity_id
_entity_poly.type
_entity_poly.pdbx_seq_one_letter_code
_entity_poly.pdbx_strand_id
1 'polypeptide(L)' 'MQTAHLSALEAKHATLEQRIASESQRPAPNTIVIADLKKQKLRLKEEIDSLH' A
#
# COMPACT_ATOMS: atom_id res chain seq x y z
N MET A 1 -17.77 5.18 15.41
CA MET A 1 -17.33 5.71 14.09
C MET A 1 -15.82 5.51 13.84
N GLN A 2 -15.16 4.49 14.40
CA GLN A 2 -13.73 4.21 14.16
C GLN A 2 -13.49 3.37 12.88
N THR A 3 -14.53 2.68 12.40
CA THR A 3 -14.50 1.80 11.22
C THR A 3 -14.21 2.53 9.91
N ALA A 4 -14.68 3.77 9.75
CA ALA A 4 -14.49 4.52 8.51
C ALA A 4 -13.02 4.88 8.25
N HIS A 5 -12.25 5.14 9.30
CA HIS A 5 -10.82 5.46 9.19
C HIS A 5 -10.00 4.23 8.81
N LEU A 6 -10.26 3.09 9.49
CA LEU A 6 -9.67 1.80 9.16
C LEU A 6 -9.99 1.36 7.73
N SER A 7 -11.25 1.40 7.30
CA SER A 7 -11.62 1.05 5.92
C SER A 7 -10.96 1.95 4.88
N ALA A 8 -10.75 3.24 5.18
CA ALA A 8 -10.03 4.14 4.28
C ALA A 8 -8.53 3.79 4.19
N LEU A 9 -7.91 3.41 5.29
CA LEU A 9 -6.52 2.93 5.32
C LEU A 9 -6.37 1.59 4.60
N GLU A 10 -7.27 0.63 4.82
CA GLU A 10 -7.29 -0.64 4.10
C GLU A 10 -7.49 -0.46 2.58
N ALA A 11 -8.39 0.43 2.17
CA ALA A 11 -8.60 0.75 0.76
C ALA A 11 -7.34 1.35 0.11
N LYS A 12 -6.63 2.25 0.81
CA LYS A 12 -5.34 2.78 0.36
C LYS A 12 -4.28 1.69 0.27
N HIS A 13 -4.23 0.78 1.25
CA HIS A 13 -3.29 -0.34 1.26
C HIS A 13 -3.53 -1.27 0.06
N ALA A 14 -4.78 -1.63 -0.22
CA ALA A 14 -5.15 -2.43 -1.38
C ALA A 14 -4.76 -1.76 -2.71
N THR A 15 -4.97 -0.45 -2.82
CA THR A 15 -4.58 0.34 -4.00
C THR A 15 -3.06 0.32 -4.23
N LEU A 16 -2.26 0.45 -3.15
CA LEU A 16 -0.81 0.36 -3.24
C LEU A 16 -0.34 -1.03 -3.66
N GLU A 17 -0.98 -2.10 -3.16
CA GLU A 17 -0.69 -3.46 -3.62
C GLU A 17 -0.97 -3.65 -5.11
N GLN A 18 -2.12 -3.18 -5.60
CA GLN A 18 -2.46 -3.29 -7.01
C GLN A 18 -1.45 -2.54 -7.89
N ARG A 19 -0.97 -1.37 -7.46
CA ARG A 19 0.10 -0.64 -8.16
C ARG A 19 1.41 -1.41 -8.17
N ILE A 20 1.81 -1.99 -7.04
CA ILE A 20 3.03 -2.81 -6.95
C ILE A 20 2.93 -4.02 -7.88
N ALA A 21 1.79 -4.72 -7.87
CA ALA A 21 1.56 -5.87 -8.73
C ALA A 21 1.59 -5.49 -10.20
N SER A 22 0.91 -4.40 -10.58
CA SER A 22 0.91 -3.87 -11.94
C SER A 22 2.31 -3.50 -12.42
N GLU A 23 3.10 -2.79 -11.60
CA GLU A 23 4.48 -2.43 -11.96
C GLU A 23 5.43 -3.63 -11.98
N SER A 24 5.20 -4.64 -11.14
CA SER A 24 6.02 -5.86 -11.13
C SER A 24 5.72 -6.78 -12.30
N GLN A 25 4.51 -6.72 -12.87
CA GLN A 25 4.12 -7.47 -14.06
C GLN A 25 4.60 -6.83 -15.38
N ARG A 26 5.12 -5.59 -15.32
CA ARG A 26 5.67 -4.95 -16.51
C ARG A 26 6.97 -5.63 -16.94
N PRO A 27 7.22 -5.77 -18.26
CA PRO A 27 8.45 -6.39 -18.78
C PRO A 27 9.73 -5.61 -18.42
N ALA A 28 9.62 -4.32 -18.08
CA ALA A 28 10.69 -3.51 -17.51
C ALA A 28 10.20 -2.86 -16.21
N PRO A 29 10.23 -3.59 -15.08
CA PRO A 29 9.71 -3.08 -13.81
C PRO A 29 10.61 -1.96 -13.28
N ASN A 30 10.02 -0.82 -12.92
CA ASN A 30 10.75 0.25 -12.26
C ASN A 30 10.91 -0.10 -10.78
N THR A 31 12.07 -0.65 -10.43
CA THR A 31 12.38 -1.12 -9.07
C THR A 31 12.39 0.01 -8.04
N ILE A 32 12.72 1.25 -8.44
CA ILE A 32 12.65 2.42 -7.56
C ILE A 32 11.20 2.71 -7.18
N VAL A 33 10.29 2.71 -8.16
CA VAL A 33 8.86 2.93 -7.92
C VAL A 33 8.28 1.79 -7.08
N ILE A 34 8.63 0.54 -7.37
CA ILE A 34 8.18 -0.62 -6.57
C ILE A 34 8.68 -0.51 -5.12
N ALA A 35 9.94 -0.13 -4.90
CA ALA A 35 10.50 0.04 -3.56
C ALA A 35 9.81 1.16 -2.78
N ASP A 36 9.55 2.30 -3.44
CA ASP A 36 8.84 3.41 -2.83
C ASP A 36 7.39 3.03 -2.45
N LEU A 37 6.67 2.39 -3.38
CA LEU A 37 5.31 1.89 -3.12
C LEU A 37 5.27 0.87 -1.99
N LYS A 38 6.25 -0.05 -1.90
CA LYS A 38 6.37 -1.01 -0.79
C LYS A 38 6.62 -0.29 0.53
N LYS A 39 7.42 0.77 0.55
CA LYS A 39 7.68 1.57 1.75
C LYS A 39 6.43 2.33 2.20
N GLN A 40 5.66 2.88 1.27
CA GLN A 40 4.37 3.50 1.57
C GLN A 40 3.37 2.48 2.13
N LYS A 41 3.31 1.27 1.54
CA LYS A 41 2.48 0.16 2.02
C LYS A 41 2.84 -0.24 3.46
N LEU A 42 4.15 -0.33 3.77
CA LEU A 42 4.63 -0.66 5.11
C LEU A 42 4.18 0.37 6.14
N ARG A 43 4.35 1.67 5.85
CA ARG A 43 3.89 2.75 6.73
C ARG A 43 2.38 2.70 6.99
N LEU A 44 1.58 2.46 5.95
CA LEU A 44 0.14 2.31 6.09
C LEU A 44 -0.23 1.11 6.97
N LYS A 45 0.49 0.00 6.83
CA LYS A 45 0.31 -1.17 7.68
C LYS A 45 0.64 -0.85 9.14
N GLU A 46 1.73 -0.14 9.41
CA GLU A 46 2.10 0.30 10.77
C GLU A 46 1.07 1.27 11.35
N GLU A 47 0.52 2.18 10.54
CA GLU A 47 -0.52 3.11 10.96
C GLU A 47 -1.83 2.38 11.30
N ILE A 48 -2.21 1.37 10.49
CA ILE A 48 -3.34 0.47 10.78
C ILE A 48 -3.12 -0.30 12.09
N ASP A 49 -1.92 -0.88 12.26
CA ASP A 49 -1.55 -1.66 13.45
C ASP A 49 -1.55 -0.79 14.71
N SER A 50 -1.08 0.46 14.60
CA SER A 50 -1.10 1.44 15.69
C SER A 50 -2.50 1.96 16.03
N LEU A 51 -3.46 1.84 15.11
CA LEU A 51 -4.87 2.23 15.30
C LEU A 51 -5.75 1.07 15.80
N HIS A 52 -5.21 -0.15 15.81
CA HIS A 52 -5.88 -1.38 16.22
C HIS A 52 -5.76 -1.60 17.74
#